data_AF-A0A2H0MLB4-F1
#
_entry.id   AF-A0A2H0MLB4-F1
#
_cell.length_a   1.000
_cell.length_b   1.000
_cell.length_c   1.000
_cell.angle_alpha   90.00
_cell.angle_beta   90.00
_cell.angle_gamma   90.00
#
_symmetry.space_group_name_H-M   'P 1'
#
loop_
_entity.id
_entity.type
_entity.pdbx_description
1 polymer ?
#
loop_
_entity_poly.entity_id
_entity_poly.type
_entity_poly.pdbx_seq_one_letter_code
_entity_poly.pdbx_strand_id
1 'polypeptide(L)' 'VPEFDQPFLRELIHPPFRIVYRRDPQRVRMVRVWRSERLLHLPTGDEEAT' A
#
# COMPACT_ATOMS: atom_id res chain seq x y z
N VAL A 1 -1.12 12.28 3.73
CA VAL A 1 0.25 12.55 3.27
C VAL A 1 0.16 13.70 2.30
N PRO A 2 0.33 14.95 2.78
CA PRO A 2 0.08 16.16 2.00
C PRO A 2 1.36 16.67 1.30
N GLU A 3 2.13 15.78 0.65
CA GLU A 3 3.45 16.11 0.08
C GLU A 3 3.46 16.19 -1.46
N PHE A 4 2.30 16.11 -2.11
CA PHE A 4 2.22 16.20 -3.56
C PHE A 4 1.10 17.16 -3.98
N ASP A 5 1.41 18.45 -4.01
CA ASP A 5 0.61 19.51 -4.66
C ASP A 5 0.71 19.39 -6.20
N GLN A 6 0.63 18.16 -6.70
CA GLN A 6 0.79 17.81 -8.10
C GLN A 6 -0.57 17.37 -8.64
N PRO A 7 -1.22 18.14 -9.54
CA PRO A 7 -2.59 17.88 -9.98
C PRO A 7 -2.77 16.56 -10.74
N PHE A 8 -1.67 15.93 -11.17
CA PHE A 8 -1.66 14.63 -11.82
C PHE A 8 -1.57 13.44 -10.86
N LEU A 9 -1.24 13.68 -9.58
CA LEU A 9 -1.18 12.64 -8.56
C LEU A 9 -2.56 12.43 -7.96
N ARG A 10 -2.97 11.17 -7.86
CA ARG A 10 -4.27 10.77 -7.31
C ARG A 10 -4.05 9.71 -6.25
N GLU A 11 -4.90 9.77 -5.24
CA GLU A 11 -4.93 8.80 -4.16
C GLU A 11 -6.22 8.00 -4.22
N LEU A 12 -6.10 6.67 -4.12
CA LEU A 12 -7.21 5.74 -3.95
C LEU A 12 -7.08 5.06 -2.60
N ILE A 13 -8.06 5.28 -1.74
CA ILE A 13 -8.16 4.62 -0.43
C ILE A 13 -9.23 3.54 -0.54
N HIS A 14 -8.82 2.28 -0.46
CA HIS A 14 -9.71 1.13 -0.42
C HIS A 14 -9.22 0.19 0.69
N PRO A 15 -9.71 0.33 1.94
CA PRO A 15 -9.18 -0.40 3.08
C PRO A 15 -9.04 -1.91 2.82
N PRO A 16 -7.90 -2.54 3.17
CA PRO A 16 -6.73 -2.01 3.89
C PRO A 16 -5.67 -1.35 3.00
N PHE A 17 -5.99 -1.05 1.73
CA PHE A 17 -5.04 -0.52 0.77
C PHE A 17 -5.17 0.99 0.63
N ARG A 18 -4.02 1.63 0.46
CA ARG A 18 -3.89 3.01 0.02
C ARG A 18 -2.97 3.00 -1.18
N ILE A 19 -3.41 3.54 -2.30
CA ILE A 19 -2.68 3.52 -3.56
C ILE A 19 -2.50 4.96 -4.02
N VAL A 20 -1.27 5.34 -4.34
CA VAL A 20 -0.96 6.61 -5.00
C VAL A 20 -0.51 6.32 -6.41
N TYR A 21 -1.16 6.95 -7.37
CA TYR A 21 -0.90 6.79 -8.79
C TYR A 21 -0.91 8.13 -9.51
N ARG A 22 -0.21 8.20 -10.64
CA ARG A 22 -0.34 9.29 -11.60
C ARG A 22 -1.13 8.83 -12.80
N ARG A 23 -1.99 9.72 -13.30
CA ARG A 23 -2.75 9.50 -14.54
C ARG A 23 -2.17 10.40 -15.64
N ASP A 24 -1.48 9.78 -16.57
CA ASP A 24 -1.11 10.35 -17.86
C ASP A 24 -2.25 10.10 -18.87
N PRO A 25 -2.34 10.85 -19.98
CA PRO A 25 -3.46 10.75 -20.93
C PRO A 25 -3.71 9.33 -21.48
N GLN A 26 -2.66 8.53 -21.62
CA GLN A 26 -2.72 7.15 -22.15
C GLN A 26 -2.21 6.10 -21.17
N ARG A 27 -1.82 6.48 -19.95
CA ARG A 27 -1.17 5.55 -19.02
C ARG A 27 -1.46 5.90 -17.57
N VAL A 28 -1.60 4.86 -16.76
CA VAL A 28 -1.60 5.00 -15.31
C VAL A 28 -0.28 4.42 -14.80
N ARG A 29 0.46 5.20 -14.01
CA ARG A 29 1.65 4.70 -13.31
C ARG A 29 1.35 4.65 -11.83
N MET A 30 1.49 3.47 -11.23
CA MET A 30 1.49 3.33 -9.78
C MET A 30 2.80 3.89 -9.22
N VAL A 31 2.69 4.82 -8.30
CA VAL A 31 3.85 5.43 -7.63
C VAL A 31 4.16 4.64 -6.37
N ARG A 32 3.12 4.37 -5.56
CA ARG A 32 3.28 3.65 -4.30
C ARG A 32 1.98 2.97 -3.90
N VAL A 33 2.12 1.79 -3.31
CA VAL A 33 1.03 1.02 -2.72
C VAL A 33 1.39 0.80 -1.26
N TRP A 34 0.51 1.22 -0.37
CA TRP A 34 0.55 0.88 1.03
C TRP A 34 -0.57 -0.09 1.33
N ARG A 35 -0.29 -1.00 2.25
CA ARG A 35 -1.27 -1.87 2.89
C ARG A 35 -1.18 -1.57 4.37
N SER A 36 -2.31 -1.35 5.04
CA SER A 36 -2.37 -1.34 6.49
C SER A 36 -1.67 -2.59 7.03
N GLU A 37 -0.83 -2.40 8.04
CA GLU A 37 -0.06 -3.49 8.65
C GLU A 37 -0.99 -4.66 8.99
N ARG A 38 -0.64 -5.85 8.51
CA ARG A 38 -1.14 -7.10 9.09
C ARG A 38 -0.02 -7.60 9.97
N LEU A 39 -0.37 -8.02 11.18
CA LEU A 39 0.55 -8.73 12.06
C LEU A 39 1.20 -9.86 11.25
N LEU A 40 2.53 -9.83 11.15
CA LEU A 40 3.28 -10.95 10.58
C LEU A 40 3.15 -12.10 11.58
N HIS A 41 2.23 -13.01 11.32
CA HIS A 41 2.19 -14.29 12.03
C HIS A 41 3.33 -15.13 11.47
N LEU A 42 4.50 -15.02 12.08
CA LEU A 42 5.53 -16.02 11.91
C LEU A 42 4.96 -17.32 12.50
N PRO A 43 5.03 -18.47 11.81
CA PRO A 43 4.80 -19.74 12.49
C PRO A 43 5.83 -19.78 13.61
N THR A 44 5.37 -19.60 14.85
CA THR A 44 6.25 -19.77 16.00
C THR A 44 6.73 -21.20 15.91
N GLY A 45 8.04 -21.39 15.78
CA GLY A 45 8.68 -22.71 15.78
C GLY A 45 8.61 -23.37 17.16
N ASP A 46 7.54 -23.15 17.90
CA ASP A 46 7.25 -23.82 19.16
C ASP A 46 6.42 -25.07 18.84
N GLU A 47 6.98 -25.93 17.98
CA GLU A 47 6.88 -27.37 18.20
C GLU A 47 7.97 -27.73 19.22
N GLU A 48 7.94 -27.11 20.40
CA GLU A 48 8.67 -27.64 21.55
C GLU A 48 7.78 -28.69 22.22
N ALA A 49 8.17 -29.93 21.97
CA ALA A 49 7.92 -31.11 22.78
C ALA A 49 7.39 -30.84 24.21
N THR A 50 6.19 -31.33 24.50
CA THR A 50 5.84 -32.22 25.64
C THR A 50 4.33 -32.27 25.83
#